data_AF-A0A843S4R6-F1
#
_entry.id   AF-A0A843S4R6-F1
#
_cell.length_a   1.000
_cell.length_b   1.000
_cell.length_c   1.000
_cell.angle_alpha   90.00
_cell.angle_beta   90.00
_cell.angle_gamma   90.00
#
_symmetry.space_group_name_H-M   'P 1'
#
loop_
_entity.id
_entity.type
_entity.pdbx_description
1 polymer ?
#
loop_
_entity_poly.entity_id
_entity_poly.type
_entity_poly.pdbx_seq_one_letter_code
_entity_poly.pdbx_strand_id
1 'polypeptide(L)'
;MWQEPRGGVQREEHWVIVDLVGKGGHGRTVPIPTWVKTTVDAWTAAADITHGPVFRASNKAGRVWGDGMSPKVLWDVVRAAATRAGIDKLAPHDLRRTCARLCHLAGGELDQIQFLLGHVSIQTTERYLGCKQKLRSAVNDRLGIEPDAA
;
A
#
# COMPACT_ATOMS: atom_id res chain seq x y z
N MET A 1 13.38 8.24 -3.50
CA MET A 1 14.79 7.87 -3.34
C MET A 1 14.91 7.33 -1.93
N TRP A 2 15.10 6.03 -1.76
CA TRP A 2 15.18 5.41 -0.42
C TRP A 2 16.51 5.83 0.21
N GLN A 3 16.47 6.77 1.16
CA GLN A 3 17.65 7.15 1.92
C GLN A 3 17.72 6.32 3.19
N GLU A 4 18.11 5.06 3.05
CA GLU A 4 18.99 4.33 3.97
C GLU A 4 19.30 2.93 3.39
N PRO A 5 20.55 2.43 3.47
CA PRO A 5 20.97 1.26 2.70
C PRO A 5 20.43 -0.09 3.21
N ARG A 6 19.64 -0.12 4.30
CA ARG A 6 19.26 -1.36 5.00
C ARG A 6 17.90 -1.24 5.69
N GLY A 7 16.83 -1.39 4.93
CA GLY A 7 15.48 -1.60 5.48
C GLY A 7 14.77 -0.31 5.90
N GLY A 8 13.44 -0.27 5.74
CA GLY A 8 12.62 0.91 5.99
C GLY A 8 12.83 1.56 7.37
N VAL A 9 12.44 2.82 7.50
CA VAL A 9 12.53 3.54 8.78
C VAL A 9 11.40 3.06 9.70
N GLN A 10 11.65 2.98 11.01
CA GLN A 10 10.56 2.83 11.98
C GLN A 10 10.07 4.19 12.47
N ARG A 11 8.74 4.33 12.56
CA ARG A 11 8.04 5.48 13.14
C ARG A 11 6.91 4.92 14.02
N GLU A 12 6.87 5.33 15.29
CA GLU A 12 5.81 4.93 16.22
C GLU A 12 5.56 3.41 16.18
N GLU A 13 6.65 2.62 16.28
CA GLU A 13 6.64 1.14 16.25
C GLU A 13 6.27 0.48 14.92
N HIS A 14 5.99 1.26 13.87
CA HIS A 14 5.63 0.75 12.54
C HIS A 14 6.77 0.96 11.53
N TRP A 15 6.96 0.00 10.63
CA TRP A 15 7.82 0.18 9.46
C TRP A 15 7.14 1.12 8.46
N VAL A 16 7.90 2.04 7.87
CA VAL A 16 7.37 3.01 6.91
C VAL A 16 8.20 3.11 5.63
N ILE A 17 7.51 3.42 4.54
CA ILE A 17 8.09 3.93 3.30
C ILE A 17 8.03 5.46 3.37
N VAL A 18 9.17 6.11 3.53
CA VAL A 18 9.26 7.58 3.61
C VAL A 18 9.31 8.22 2.22
N ASP A 19 8.84 9.47 2.14
CA ASP A 19 8.96 10.34 0.97
C ASP A 19 8.52 9.71 -0.35
N LEU A 20 7.44 8.92 -0.30
CA LEU A 20 6.84 8.36 -1.49
C LEU A 20 6.16 9.47 -2.28
N VAL A 21 6.84 9.97 -3.30
CA VAL A 21 6.33 11.06 -4.15
C VAL A 21 5.21 10.51 -5.04
N GLY A 22 4.00 11.02 -4.82
CA GLY A 22 2.82 10.71 -5.62
C GLY A 22 2.60 11.65 -6.80
N LYS A 23 1.47 11.48 -7.48
CA LYS A 23 1.00 12.40 -8.52
C LYS A 23 0.86 13.80 -7.92
N GLY A 24 1.44 14.81 -8.59
CA GLY A 24 1.39 16.20 -8.15
C GLY A 24 2.48 16.61 -7.15
N GLY A 25 3.52 15.79 -6.97
CA GLY A 25 4.70 16.16 -6.18
C GLY A 25 4.55 16.03 -4.66
N HIS A 26 3.38 15.61 -4.18
CA HIS A 26 3.14 15.39 -2.75
C HIS A 26 3.84 14.12 -2.29
N GLY A 27 4.85 14.29 -1.42
CA GLY A 27 5.46 13.20 -0.67
C GLY A 27 4.52 12.69 0.42
N ARG A 28 4.52 11.38 0.66
CA ARG A 28 3.83 10.78 1.81
C ARG A 28 4.65 9.67 2.42
N THR A 29 4.44 9.47 3.72
CA THR A 29 4.96 8.33 4.45
C THR A 29 3.87 7.27 4.53
N VAL A 30 4.19 6.04 4.12
CA VAL A 30 3.23 4.93 4.07
C VAL A 30 3.65 3.86 5.08
N PRO A 31 2.85 3.59 6.13
CA PRO A 31 3.12 2.47 7.02
C PRO A 31 2.94 1.15 6.27
N ILE A 32 3.82 0.20 6.55
CA ILE A 32 3.79 -1.14 5.99
C ILE A 32 3.79 -2.19 7.10
N PRO A 33 3.04 -3.28 6.95
CA PRO A 33 3.14 -4.41 7.85
C PRO A 33 4.55 -5.01 7.89
N THR A 34 4.94 -5.57 9.03
CA THR A 34 6.25 -6.21 9.21
C THR A 34 6.53 -7.28 8.17
N TRP A 35 5.53 -8.08 7.77
CA TRP A 35 5.72 -9.12 6.75
C TRP A 35 6.06 -8.54 5.36
N VAL A 36 5.55 -7.35 5.02
CA VAL A 36 5.92 -6.65 3.78
C VAL A 36 7.38 -6.21 3.87
N LYS A 37 7.78 -5.63 5.00
CA LYS A 37 9.17 -5.26 5.24
C LYS A 37 10.09 -6.46 5.06
N THR A 38 9.82 -7.57 5.76
CA THR A 38 10.63 -8.80 5.67
C THR A 38 10.75 -9.31 4.23
N THR A 39 9.67 -9.24 3.46
CA THR A 39 9.67 -9.64 2.04
C THR A 39 10.56 -8.72 1.19
N VAL A 40 10.48 -7.40 1.42
CA VAL A 40 11.33 -6.41 0.73
C VAL A 40 12.80 -6.61 1.09
N ASP A 41 13.13 -6.86 2.37
CA ASP A 41 14.50 -7.11 2.80
C ASP A 41 15.10 -8.35 2.13
N ALA A 42 14.35 -9.45 2.11
CA ALA A 42 14.76 -10.69 1.48
C ALA A 42 15.04 -10.47 -0.03
N TRP A 43 14.17 -9.71 -0.69
CA TRP A 43 14.38 -9.30 -2.08
C TRP A 43 15.63 -8.44 -2.25
N THR A 44 15.81 -7.38 -1.45
CA THR A 44 16.96 -6.47 -1.59
C THR A 44 18.28 -7.17 -1.31
N ALA A 45 18.31 -8.11 -0.35
CA ALA A 45 19.47 -8.93 -0.08
C ALA A 45 19.78 -9.88 -1.25
N ALA A 46 18.78 -10.61 -1.74
CA ALA A 46 18.95 -11.54 -2.87
C ALA A 46 19.36 -10.83 -4.17
N ALA A 47 18.91 -9.60 -4.36
CA ALA A 47 19.24 -8.80 -5.53
C ALA A 47 20.53 -7.98 -5.37
N ASP A 48 21.20 -7.99 -4.22
CA ASP A 48 22.34 -7.11 -3.93
C ASP A 48 22.02 -5.62 -4.19
N ILE A 49 20.91 -5.16 -3.61
CA ILE A 49 20.48 -3.77 -3.65
C ILE A 49 20.99 -3.07 -2.39
N THR A 50 21.98 -2.21 -2.56
CA THR A 50 22.51 -1.36 -1.47
C THR A 50 22.08 0.09 -1.57
N HIS A 51 21.67 0.55 -2.76
CA HIS A 51 21.20 1.92 -3.02
C HIS A 51 20.31 1.97 -4.27
N GLY A 52 19.60 3.10 -4.44
CA GLY A 52 18.79 3.36 -5.62
C GLY A 52 17.39 2.73 -5.58
N PRO A 53 16.75 2.48 -6.73
CA PRO A 53 15.42 1.90 -6.81
C PRO A 53 15.38 0.44 -6.32
N VAL A 54 14.39 0.10 -5.49
CA VAL A 54 14.13 -1.28 -5.05
C VAL A 54 13.71 -2.19 -6.22
N PHE A 55 12.97 -1.64 -7.18
CA PHE A 55 12.61 -2.32 -8.43
C PHE A 55 13.46 -1.76 -9.56
N ARG A 56 14.48 -2.52 -9.96
CA ARG A 56 15.45 -2.13 -10.99
C ARG A 56 15.07 -2.73 -12.34
N ALA A 57 15.43 -2.06 -13.43
CA ALA A 57 15.42 -2.70 -14.73
C ALA A 57 16.71 -3.51 -14.89
N SER A 58 16.58 -4.76 -15.33
CA SER A 58 17.70 -5.63 -15.68
C SER A 58 17.49 -6.22 -17.06
N ASN A 59 18.58 -6.56 -17.74
CA ASN A 59 18.53 -7.28 -19.00
C ASN A 59 18.65 -8.80 -18.77
N LYS A 60 18.54 -9.60 -19.84
CA LYS A 60 18.65 -11.07 -19.77
C LYS A 60 20.01 -11.56 -19.27
N ALA A 61 21.06 -10.74 -19.34
CA ALA A 61 22.39 -11.04 -18.83
C ALA A 61 22.55 -10.65 -17.35
N GLY A 62 21.47 -10.26 -16.66
CA GLY A 62 21.49 -9.86 -15.25
C GLY A 62 22.03 -8.45 -15.00
N ARG A 63 22.38 -7.69 -16.05
CA ARG A 63 22.91 -6.34 -15.90
C ARG A 63 21.80 -5.34 -15.62
N VAL A 64 21.95 -4.60 -14.53
CA VAL A 64 21.07 -3.47 -14.15
C VAL A 64 21.31 -2.29 -15.10
N TRP A 65 20.25 -1.61 -15.52
CA TRP A 65 20.30 -0.43 -16.38
C TRP A 65 19.10 0.51 -16.12
N GLY A 66 19.19 1.75 -16.61
CA GLY A 66 18.12 2.74 -16.51
C GLY A 66 17.79 3.21 -15.09
N ASP A 67 16.68 3.95 -14.96
CA ASP A 67 16.29 4.63 -13.70
C ASP A 67 15.31 3.83 -12.84
N GLY A 68 14.99 2.59 -13.22
CA GLY A 68 14.08 1.70 -12.50
C GLY A 68 13.18 0.87 -13.40
N MET A 69 12.32 0.05 -12.78
CA MET A 69 11.34 -0.75 -13.49
C MET A 69 10.28 0.12 -14.19
N SER A 70 9.99 -0.17 -15.46
CA SER A 70 8.94 0.54 -16.20
C SER A 70 7.54 0.09 -15.75
N PRO A 71 6.50 0.97 -15.89
CA PRO A 71 5.12 0.59 -15.60
C PRO A 71 4.65 -0.65 -16.38
N LYS A 72 5.12 -0.81 -17.62
CA LYS A 72 4.80 -1.98 -18.45
C LYS A 72 5.27 -3.29 -17.82
N VAL A 73 6.49 -3.33 -17.29
CA VAL A 73 7.01 -4.52 -16.60
C VAL A 73 6.19 -4.81 -15.36
N LEU A 74 5.78 -3.80 -14.60
CA LEU A 74 4.90 -4.00 -13.44
C LEU A 74 3.56 -4.63 -13.85
N TRP A 75 2.96 -4.16 -14.95
CA TRP A 75 1.75 -4.76 -15.51
C TRP A 75 1.95 -6.23 -15.87
N ASP A 76 3.07 -6.57 -16.51
CA ASP A 76 3.38 -7.95 -16.90
C ASP A 76 3.59 -8.85 -15.67
N VAL A 77 4.26 -8.36 -14.62
CA VAL A 77 4.42 -9.06 -13.34
C VAL A 77 3.07 -9.33 -12.68
N VAL A 78 2.20 -8.34 -12.60
CA VAL A 78 0.85 -8.49 -12.02
C VAL A 78 0.01 -9.47 -12.84
N ARG A 79 0.05 -9.38 -14.16
CA ARG A 79 -0.65 -10.30 -15.06
C ARG A 79 -0.16 -11.74 -14.86
N ALA A 80 1.14 -11.95 -14.82
CA ALA A 80 1.71 -13.28 -14.60
C ALA A 80 1.31 -13.86 -13.24
N ALA A 81 1.29 -13.03 -12.18
CA ALA A 81 0.82 -13.44 -10.86
C ALA A 81 -0.68 -13.79 -10.86
N ALA A 82 -1.50 -12.98 -11.54
CA ALA A 82 -2.94 -13.23 -11.69
C ALA A 82 -3.22 -14.55 -12.39
N THR A 83 -2.51 -14.84 -13.48
CA THR A 83 -2.62 -16.12 -14.20
C THR A 83 -2.29 -17.31 -13.29
N ARG A 84 -1.19 -17.24 -12.52
CA ARG A 84 -0.84 -18.31 -11.58
C ARG A 84 -1.87 -18.49 -10.46
N ALA A 85 -2.55 -17.42 -10.07
CA ALA A 85 -3.60 -17.43 -9.06
C ALA A 85 -4.99 -17.80 -9.62
N GLY A 86 -5.13 -18.03 -10.93
CA GLY A 86 -6.42 -18.29 -11.57
C GLY A 86 -7.37 -17.08 -11.59
N ILE A 87 -6.84 -15.86 -11.48
CA ILE A 87 -7.63 -14.63 -11.48
C ILE A 87 -7.67 -14.05 -12.90
N ASP A 88 -8.86 -13.96 -13.47
CA ASP A 88 -9.05 -13.28 -14.76
C ASP A 88 -8.97 -11.76 -14.59
N LYS A 89 -8.35 -11.09 -15.58
CA LYS A 89 -8.26 -9.62 -15.71
C LYS A 89 -7.97 -8.86 -14.39
N LEU A 90 -6.71 -8.92 -13.94
CA LEU A 90 -6.23 -8.14 -12.79
C LEU A 90 -5.30 -7.00 -13.24
N ALA A 91 -5.61 -5.76 -12.87
CA ALA A 91 -4.72 -4.61 -13.01
C ALA A 91 -4.01 -4.25 -11.70
N PRO A 92 -2.84 -3.60 -11.74
CA PRO A 92 -2.20 -3.04 -10.54
C PRO A 92 -3.12 -2.10 -9.74
N HIS A 93 -3.99 -1.35 -10.43
CA HIS A 93 -4.95 -0.46 -9.77
C HIS A 93 -6.03 -1.22 -8.98
N ASP A 94 -6.40 -2.42 -9.42
CA ASP A 94 -7.36 -3.26 -8.70
C ASP A 94 -6.78 -3.77 -7.38
N LEU A 95 -5.48 -4.07 -7.32
CA LEU A 95 -4.79 -4.41 -6.07
C LEU A 95 -4.88 -3.28 -5.04
N ARG A 96 -4.74 -2.03 -5.50
CA ARG A 96 -4.89 -0.85 -4.64
C ARG A 96 -6.33 -0.67 -4.15
N ARG A 97 -7.33 -0.93 -5.01
CA ARG A 97 -8.75 -0.94 -4.60
C ARG A 97 -9.03 -2.03 -3.56
N THR A 98 -8.49 -3.23 -3.78
CA THR A 98 -8.61 -4.34 -2.84
C THR A 98 -7.96 -4.00 -1.51
N CYS A 99 -6.77 -3.40 -1.51
CA CYS A 99 -6.11 -2.92 -0.29
C CYS A 99 -7.02 -1.97 0.51
N ALA A 100 -7.59 -0.95 -0.15
CA ALA A 100 -8.54 -0.03 0.48
C ALA A 100 -9.71 -0.77 1.13
N ARG A 101 -10.32 -1.69 0.38
CA ARG A 101 -11.47 -2.47 0.84
C ARG A 101 -11.12 -3.36 2.03
N LEU A 102 -9.97 -4.02 2.01
CA LEU A 102 -9.51 -4.87 3.11
C LEU A 102 -9.22 -4.04 4.37
N CYS A 103 -8.59 -2.87 4.25
CA CYS A 103 -8.40 -1.96 5.38
C CYS A 103 -9.74 -1.54 6.00
N HIS A 104 -10.72 -1.18 5.17
CA HIS A 104 -12.04 -0.79 5.65
C HIS A 104 -12.80 -1.95 6.32
N LEU A 105 -12.72 -3.15 5.73
CA LEU A 105 -13.33 -4.36 6.32
C LEU A 105 -12.69 -4.76 7.66
N ALA A 106 -11.39 -4.47 7.83
CA ALA A 106 -10.68 -4.66 9.09
C ALA A 106 -10.99 -3.58 10.15
N GLY A 107 -11.90 -2.63 9.86
CA GLY A 107 -12.28 -1.56 10.78
C GLY A 107 -11.45 -0.29 10.65
N GLY A 108 -10.66 -0.13 9.58
CA GLY A 108 -9.91 1.09 9.32
C GLY A 108 -10.83 2.28 9.03
N GLU A 109 -10.52 3.40 9.68
CA GLU A 109 -11.20 4.68 9.47
C GLU A 109 -10.96 5.24 8.06
N LEU A 110 -11.96 5.94 7.51
CA LEU A 110 -11.93 6.39 6.11
C LEU A 110 -10.84 7.41 5.82
N ASP A 111 -10.57 8.31 6.77
CA ASP A 111 -9.51 9.31 6.70
C ASP A 111 -8.11 8.65 6.73
N GLN A 112 -7.92 7.64 7.58
CA GLN A 112 -6.66 6.88 7.65
C GLN A 112 -6.41 6.12 6.35
N ILE A 113 -7.44 5.52 5.77
CA ILE A 113 -7.36 4.88 4.44
C ILE A 113 -7.08 5.92 3.36
N GLN A 114 -7.66 7.12 3.43
CA GLN A 114 -7.36 8.22 2.51
C GLN A 114 -5.88 8.61 2.58
N PHE A 115 -5.31 8.78 3.77
CA PHE A 115 -3.89 9.11 3.95
C PHE A 115 -2.97 8.01 3.41
N LEU A 116 -3.26 6.74 3.76
CA LEU A 116 -2.52 5.57 3.28
C LEU A 116 -2.46 5.53 1.74
N LEU A 117 -3.61 5.79 1.11
CA LEU A 117 -3.71 5.79 -0.34
C LEU A 117 -3.09 7.08 -0.93
N GLY A 118 -3.15 8.22 -0.24
CA GLY A 118 -2.78 9.53 -0.78
C GLY A 118 -3.84 10.06 -1.73
N HIS A 119 -5.12 9.91 -1.37
CA HIS A 119 -6.23 10.55 -2.08
C HIS A 119 -6.38 12.00 -1.61
N VAL A 120 -6.58 12.92 -2.55
CA VAL A 120 -6.72 14.36 -2.26
C VAL A 120 -8.06 14.67 -1.57
N SER A 121 -9.08 13.85 -1.80
CA SER A 121 -10.42 14.03 -1.22
C SER A 121 -10.96 12.70 -0.70
N ILE A 122 -11.61 12.77 0.46
CA ILE A 122 -12.27 11.65 1.12
C ILE A 122 -13.34 11.03 0.23
N GLN A 123 -14.01 11.84 -0.61
CA GLN A 123 -15.01 11.38 -1.59
C GLN A 123 -14.42 10.38 -2.59
N THR A 124 -13.12 10.50 -2.89
CA THR A 124 -12.43 9.51 -3.73
C THR A 124 -12.33 8.18 -3.00
N THR A 125 -12.00 8.18 -1.71
CA THR A 125 -11.96 6.97 -0.87
C THR A 125 -13.35 6.36 -0.69
N GLU A 126 -14.38 7.16 -0.43
CA GLU A 126 -15.76 6.71 -0.33
C GLU A 126 -16.23 6.02 -1.60
N ARG A 127 -15.94 6.60 -2.78
CA ARG A 127 -16.28 5.99 -4.08
C ARG A 127 -15.60 4.63 -4.26
N TYR A 128 -14.38 4.47 -3.76
CA TYR A 128 -13.64 3.19 -3.86
C TYR A 128 -14.22 2.13 -2.93
N LEU A 129 -14.77 2.53 -1.79
CA LEU A 129 -15.25 1.62 -0.75
C LEU A 129 -16.76 1.35 -0.83
N GLY A 130 -17.53 2.22 -1.49
CA GLY A 130 -18.98 2.11 -1.54
C GLY A 130 -19.62 2.24 -0.15
N CYS A 131 -19.12 3.17 0.66
CA CYS A 131 -19.55 3.35 2.04
C CYS A 131 -21.07 3.58 2.12
N LYS A 132 -21.71 2.87 3.06
CA LYS A 132 -23.13 3.03 3.41
C LYS A 132 -23.25 3.10 4.91
N GLN A 133 -24.23 3.85 5.41
CA GLN A 133 -24.53 3.89 6.84
C GLN A 133 -24.86 2.48 7.36
N LYS A 134 -24.13 2.04 8.39
CA LYS A 134 -24.35 0.75 9.05
C LYS A 134 -25.38 0.90 10.17
N LEU A 135 -26.66 0.73 9.84
CA LEU A 135 -27.73 0.87 10.84
C LEU A 135 -27.73 -0.24 11.92
N ARG A 136 -27.19 -1.43 11.61
CA ARG A 136 -27.14 -2.56 12.57
C ARG A 136 -26.02 -2.47 13.61
N SER A 137 -25.06 -1.57 13.40
CA SER A 137 -23.90 -1.37 14.26
C SER A 137 -23.55 0.10 14.15
N ALA A 138 -24.42 0.94 14.71
CA ALA A 138 -24.28 2.37 14.56
C ALA A 138 -23.07 2.83 15.38
N VAL A 139 -22.29 3.74 14.81
CA VAL A 139 -21.03 4.21 15.43
C VAL A 139 -21.28 4.97 16.74
N ASN A 140 -22.51 5.41 16.98
CA ASN A 140 -22.95 6.11 18.17
C ASN A 140 -23.62 5.19 19.21
N ASP A 141 -23.64 3.87 19.02
CA ASP A 141 -24.23 2.93 19.99
C ASP A 141 -23.33 2.67 21.21
N ARG A 142 -22.05 3.06 21.14
CA ARG A 142 -21.02 2.78 22.15
C ARG A 142 -20.09 3.97 22.34
N LEU A 143 -20.65 5.07 22.80
CA LEU A 143 -19.93 6.31 23.09
C LEU A 143 -19.25 6.30 24.46
N GLY A 144 -19.63 5.37 25.36
CA GLY A 144 -19.09 5.30 26.72
C GLY A 144 -19.64 6.37 27.66
N ILE A 145 -20.72 7.05 27.26
CA ILE A 145 -21.46 8.06 28.01
C ILE A 145 -22.94 7.66 28.17
N GLU A 146 -23.24 6.39 27.94
CA GLU A 146 -24.57 5.84 28.15
C GLU A 146 -24.92 5.95 29.64
N PRO A 147 -26.18 6.30 29.98
CA PRO A 147 -26.61 6.30 31.36
C PRO A 147 -26.51 4.90 31.95
N ASP A 148 -26.18 4.80 33.23
CA ASP A 148 -26.25 3.54 33.98
C ASP A 148 -27.67 2.95 33.85
N ALA A 149 -27.76 1.64 33.69
CA ALA A 149 -29.05 0.95 33.64
C ALA A 149 -29.80 1.19 34.95
N ALA A 150 -30.95 1.87 34.85
CA ALA A 150 -31.86 2.14 35.96
C ALA A 150 -32.52 0.86 36.49
#